data_AF-F0QSA4-F1
#
_entry.id   AF-F0QSA4-F1
#
_cell.length_a   1.000
_cell.length_b   1.000
_cell.length_c   1.000
_cell.angle_alpha   90.00
_cell.angle_beta   90.00
_cell.angle_gamma   90.00
#
_symmetry.space_group_name_H-M   'P 1'
#
loop_
_entity.id
_entity.type
_entity.pdbx_description
1 polymer ?
#
loop_
_entity_poly.entity_id
_entity_poly.type
_entity_poly.pdbx_seq_one_letter_code
_entity_poly.pdbx_strand_id
1 'polypeptide(L)'
;MMLSFLDATKHSATVFCAFGATCLFVVSYLHWKGINDSKDTSGLINKFLIFSCVTASLFIIGTILDFCGGDVSEGVKWSMLVGNFCSFTANYLVYKIKQSNIKKAEEAGLSEKEYCLQLASSVPTDQQIEVEEF
;
A
#
# COMPACT_ATOMS: atom_id res chain seq x y z
N MET A 1 7.50 21.92 -34.53
CA MET A 1 6.40 22.34 -33.64
C MET A 1 5.55 21.17 -33.15
N MET A 2 5.09 20.27 -34.03
CA MET A 2 4.33 19.08 -33.60
C MET A 2 5.20 18.04 -32.86
N LEU A 3 6.44 17.83 -33.32
CA LEU A 3 7.44 16.98 -32.66
C LEU A 3 7.85 17.48 -31.26
N SER A 4 8.02 18.79 -31.09
CA SER A 4 8.37 19.40 -29.79
C SER A 4 7.22 19.34 -28.78
N PHE A 5 5.96 19.36 -29.25
CA PHE A 5 4.80 19.14 -28.38
C PHE A 5 4.66 17.68 -27.95
N LEU A 6 4.92 16.73 -28.87
CA LEU A 6 4.92 15.29 -28.57
C LEU A 6 6.04 14.87 -27.61
N ASP A 7 7.22 15.51 -27.67
CA ASP A 7 8.30 15.28 -26.71
C ASP A 7 7.99 15.87 -25.32
N ALA A 8 7.44 17.09 -25.29
CA ALA A 8 7.08 17.73 -24.03
C ALA A 8 6.00 16.95 -23.26
N THR A 9 5.03 16.35 -23.95
CA THR A 9 3.99 15.53 -23.31
C THR A 9 4.52 14.20 -22.78
N LYS A 10 5.45 13.54 -23.50
CA LYS A 10 6.12 12.31 -23.03
C LYS A 10 6.99 12.55 -21.79
N HIS A 11 7.73 13.66 -21.76
CA HIS A 11 8.52 14.05 -20.59
C HIS A 11 7.63 14.40 -19.39
N SER A 12 6.55 15.14 -19.62
CA SER A 12 5.60 15.49 -18.56
C SER A 12 4.93 14.23 -17.98
N ALA A 13 4.46 13.31 -18.83
CA ALA A 13 3.88 12.04 -18.39
C ALA A 13 4.85 11.21 -17.55
N THR A 14 6.12 11.16 -17.95
CA THR A 14 7.18 10.45 -17.21
C THR A 14 7.36 10.99 -15.79
N VAL A 15 7.42 12.33 -15.64
CA VAL A 15 7.57 12.97 -14.33
C VAL A 15 6.35 12.72 -13.44
N PHE A 16 5.13 12.83 -13.98
CA PHE A 16 3.92 12.55 -13.22
C PHE A 16 3.79 11.08 -12.82
N CYS A 17 4.19 10.14 -13.67
CA CYS A 17 4.22 8.72 -13.34
C CYS A 17 5.23 8.42 -12.22
N ALA A 18 6.43 8.99 -12.30
CA ALA A 18 7.44 8.83 -11.24
C ALA A 18 6.96 9.41 -9.90
N PHE A 19 6.40 10.62 -9.92
CA PHE A 19 5.84 11.27 -8.74
C PHE A 19 4.68 10.44 -8.14
N GLY A 20 3.77 9.96 -8.98
CA GLY A 20 2.67 9.08 -8.56
C GLY A 20 3.17 7.79 -7.91
N ALA A 21 4.22 7.17 -8.45
CA ALA A 21 4.84 5.98 -7.88
C ALA A 21 5.48 6.25 -6.51
N THR A 22 6.15 7.41 -6.34
CA THR A 22 6.69 7.83 -5.04
C THR A 22 5.57 8.04 -4.01
N CYS A 23 4.50 8.74 -4.38
CA CYS A 23 3.34 8.91 -3.49
C CYS A 23 2.72 7.57 -3.10
N LEU A 24 2.55 6.66 -4.06
CA LEU A 24 2.03 5.32 -3.80
C LEU A 24 2.93 4.54 -2.83
N PHE A 25 4.25 4.63 -2.98
CA PHE A 25 5.21 4.02 -2.07
C PHE A 25 5.07 4.59 -0.64
N VAL A 26 5.06 5.91 -0.50
CA VAL A 26 4.93 6.57 0.82
C VAL A 26 3.61 6.20 1.49
N VAL A 27 2.48 6.28 0.78
CA VAL A 27 1.17 5.91 1.33
C VAL A 27 1.11 4.44 1.71
N SER A 28 1.67 3.55 0.89
CA SER A 28 1.73 2.11 1.20
C SER A 28 2.55 1.83 2.46
N TYR A 29 3.69 2.53 2.61
CA TYR A 29 4.53 2.44 3.80
C TYR A 29 3.81 2.97 5.04
N LEU A 30 3.22 4.17 4.98
CA LEU A 30 2.48 4.76 6.10
C LEU A 30 1.29 3.88 6.50
N HIS A 31 0.57 3.34 5.53
CA HIS A 31 -0.54 2.42 5.78
C HIS A 31 -0.07 1.16 6.51
N TRP A 32 0.98 0.50 6.01
CA TRP A 32 1.51 -0.69 6.67
C TRP A 32 2.09 -0.37 8.05
N LYS A 33 2.88 0.70 8.18
CA LYS A 33 3.49 1.13 9.44
C LYS A 33 2.43 1.45 10.48
N GLY A 34 1.44 2.26 10.14
CA GLY A 34 0.35 2.61 11.05
C GLY A 34 -0.39 1.39 11.60
N ILE A 35 -0.70 0.41 10.74
CA ILE A 35 -1.33 -0.86 11.18
C ILE A 35 -0.36 -1.74 11.95
N ASN A 36 0.91 -1.79 11.55
CA ASN A 36 1.91 -2.58 12.24
C ASN A 36 2.17 -2.05 13.66
N ASP A 37 2.14 -0.75 13.86
CA ASP A 37 2.44 -0.12 15.14
C ASP A 37 1.20 -0.13 16.04
N SER A 38 0.04 0.30 15.53
CA SER A 38 -1.22 0.31 16.30
C SER A 38 -1.82 -1.07 16.52
N LYS A 39 -1.52 -2.04 15.65
CA LYS A 39 -2.21 -3.34 15.53
C LYS A 39 -3.72 -3.25 15.32
N ASP A 40 -4.29 -2.05 15.13
CA ASP A 40 -5.72 -1.87 14.96
C ASP A 40 -6.12 -2.13 13.50
N THR A 41 -6.93 -3.17 13.29
CA THR A 41 -7.48 -3.53 11.98
C THR A 41 -8.99 -3.39 11.90
N SER A 42 -9.62 -2.87 12.95
CA SER A 42 -11.07 -2.88 13.13
C SER A 42 -11.84 -2.09 12.06
N GLY A 43 -11.23 -1.04 11.50
CA GLY A 43 -11.82 -0.23 10.41
C GLY A 43 -11.56 -0.78 9.00
N LEU A 44 -10.72 -1.81 8.85
CA LEU A 44 -10.32 -2.30 7.54
C LEU A 44 -11.33 -3.33 6.98
N ILE A 45 -11.60 -3.26 5.69
CA ILE A 45 -12.49 -4.20 5.00
C ILE A 45 -11.65 -5.25 4.27
N ASN A 46 -11.85 -6.54 4.57
CA ASN A 46 -11.11 -7.65 3.93
C ASN A 46 -11.21 -7.61 2.40
N LYS A 47 -12.40 -7.33 1.86
CA LYS A 47 -12.63 -7.24 0.40
C LYS A 47 -11.77 -6.15 -0.23
N PHE A 48 -11.61 -5.01 0.46
CA PHE A 48 -10.78 -3.91 -0.02
C PHE A 48 -9.30 -4.32 -0.06
N LEU A 49 -8.77 -4.92 1.01
CA LEU A 49 -7.38 -5.39 1.05
C LEU A 49 -7.07 -6.42 -0.03
N ILE A 50 -7.98 -7.38 -0.26
CA ILE A 50 -7.86 -8.38 -1.32
C ILE A 50 -7.88 -7.70 -2.69
N PHE A 51 -8.82 -6.79 -2.92
CA PHE A 51 -8.92 -6.04 -4.18
C PHE A 51 -7.64 -5.25 -4.46
N SER A 52 -7.11 -4.54 -3.46
CA SER A 52 -5.84 -3.81 -3.56
C SER A 52 -4.67 -4.73 -3.94
N CYS A 53 -4.59 -5.92 -3.35
CA CYS A 53 -3.56 -6.91 -3.71
C CYS A 53 -3.72 -7.38 -5.16
N VAL A 54 -4.94 -7.69 -5.59
CA VAL A 54 -5.22 -8.11 -6.97
C VAL A 54 -4.88 -7.00 -7.97
N THR A 55 -5.31 -5.77 -7.70
CA THR A 55 -5.00 -4.60 -8.53
C THR A 55 -3.50 -4.40 -8.65
N ALA A 56 -2.76 -4.40 -7.55
CA ALA A 56 -1.31 -4.27 -7.57
C ALA A 56 -0.63 -5.39 -8.39
N SER A 57 -1.12 -6.64 -8.26
CA SER A 57 -0.61 -7.78 -9.03
C SER A 57 -0.85 -7.62 -10.53
N LEU A 58 -2.02 -7.14 -10.94
CA LEU A 58 -2.32 -6.86 -12.34
C LEU A 58 -1.42 -5.77 -12.92
N PHE A 59 -1.14 -4.71 -12.15
CA PHE A 59 -0.19 -3.66 -12.57
C PHE A 59 1.25 -4.17 -12.67
N ILE A 60 1.68 -5.06 -11.76
CA ILE A 60 3.00 -5.72 -11.84
C ILE A 60 3.10 -6.54 -13.12
N ILE A 61 2.10 -7.40 -13.39
CA ILE A 61 2.07 -8.23 -14.60
C ILE A 61 2.05 -7.36 -15.86
N GLY A 62 1.21 -6.32 -15.89
CA GLY A 62 1.15 -5.37 -17.00
C GLY A 62 2.49 -4.69 -17.26
N THR A 63 3.19 -4.28 -16.19
CA THR A 63 4.52 -3.66 -16.29
C THR A 63 5.57 -4.65 -16.81
N ILE A 64 5.54 -5.92 -16.38
CA ILE A 64 6.42 -6.98 -16.89
C ILE A 64 6.17 -7.23 -18.39
N LEU A 65 4.91 -7.26 -18.83
CA LEU A 65 4.58 -7.38 -20.25
C LEU A 65 5.08 -6.16 -21.04
N ASP A 66 5.04 -4.98 -20.45
CA ASP A 66 5.54 -3.74 -21.07
C ASP A 66 7.08 -3.73 -21.20
N PHE A 67 7.82 -4.47 -20.36
CA PHE A 67 9.25 -4.71 -20.59
C PHE A 67 9.53 -5.54 -21.85
N CYS A 68 8.57 -6.31 -22.35
CA CYS A 68 8.74 -7.18 -23.54
C CYS A 68 8.45 -6.49 -24.88
N GLY A 69 8.23 -5.17 -24.91
CA GLY A 69 8.00 -4.45 -26.16
C GLY A 69 7.19 -3.15 -26.05
N GLY A 70 7.04 -2.61 -24.84
CA GLY A 70 6.29 -1.38 -24.60
C GLY A 70 7.09 -0.10 -24.84
N ASP A 71 6.37 0.97 -25.20
CA ASP A 71 6.92 2.30 -25.52
C ASP A 71 7.19 3.19 -24.30
N VAL A 72 6.88 2.71 -23.08
CA VAL A 72 7.13 3.45 -21.84
C VAL A 72 8.63 3.46 -21.54
N SER A 73 9.14 4.58 -21.00
CA SER A 73 10.56 4.66 -20.62
C SER A 73 10.91 3.64 -19.52
N GLU A 74 12.13 3.09 -19.56
CA GLU A 74 12.57 2.08 -18.59
C GLU A 74 12.48 2.57 -17.14
N GLY A 75 12.82 3.84 -16.89
CA GLY A 75 12.74 4.42 -15.55
C GLY A 75 11.30 4.45 -15.00
N VAL A 76 10.31 4.72 -15.87
CA VAL A 76 8.90 4.66 -15.49
C VAL A 76 8.45 3.22 -15.25
N LYS A 77 8.86 2.27 -16.11
CA LYS A 77 8.57 0.85 -15.92
C LYS A 77 9.10 0.35 -14.57
N TRP A 78 10.35 0.65 -14.22
CA TRP A 78 10.93 0.29 -12.93
C TRP A 78 10.20 0.94 -11.76
N SER A 79 9.87 2.23 -11.87
CA SER A 79 9.14 2.96 -10.81
C SER A 79 7.74 2.37 -10.58
N MET A 80 7.02 2.04 -11.65
CA MET A 80 5.72 1.39 -11.58
C MET A 80 5.82 -0.01 -10.99
N LEU A 81 6.83 -0.79 -11.39
CA LEU A 81 7.06 -2.13 -10.88
C LEU A 81 7.32 -2.10 -9.36
N VAL A 82 8.26 -1.27 -8.91
CA VAL A 82 8.62 -1.15 -7.48
C VAL A 82 7.44 -0.60 -6.67
N GLY A 83 6.79 0.47 -7.15
CA GLY A 83 5.64 1.06 -6.45
C GLY A 83 4.50 0.07 -6.24
N ASN A 84 4.14 -0.69 -7.27
CA ASN A 84 3.10 -1.71 -7.16
C ASN A 84 3.54 -2.92 -6.33
N PHE A 85 4.81 -3.32 -6.38
CA PHE A 85 5.33 -4.39 -5.53
C PHE A 85 5.31 -4.03 -4.04
N CYS A 86 5.68 -2.80 -3.70
CA CYS A 86 5.58 -2.27 -2.34
C CYS A 86 4.12 -2.17 -1.89
N SER A 87 3.23 -1.68 -2.76
CA SER A 87 1.79 -1.62 -2.49
C SER A 87 1.20 -3.01 -2.25
N PHE A 88 1.54 -4.00 -3.08
CA PHE A 88 1.13 -5.39 -2.88
C PHE A 88 1.59 -5.90 -1.52
N THR A 89 2.88 -5.71 -1.20
CA THR A 89 3.48 -6.20 0.04
C THR A 89 2.82 -5.56 1.27
N ALA A 90 2.64 -4.24 1.26
CA ALA A 90 1.98 -3.50 2.34
C ALA A 90 0.56 -4.02 2.59
N ASN A 91 -0.26 -4.10 1.54
CA ASN A 91 -1.64 -4.59 1.63
C ASN A 91 -1.71 -6.06 2.09
N TYR A 92 -0.78 -6.91 1.60
CA TYR A 92 -0.71 -8.31 1.99
C TYR A 92 -0.33 -8.50 3.47
N LEU A 93 0.62 -7.71 3.96
CA LEU A 93 1.02 -7.73 5.38
C LEU A 93 -0.12 -7.26 6.28
N VAL A 94 -0.78 -6.15 5.91
CA VAL A 94 -1.97 -5.65 6.62
C VAL A 94 -3.09 -6.70 6.62
N TYR A 95 -3.33 -7.36 5.49
CA TYR A 95 -4.30 -8.46 5.41
C TYR A 95 -3.95 -9.62 6.35
N LYS A 96 -2.68 -10.00 6.44
CA LYS A 96 -2.22 -11.03 7.40
C LYS A 96 -2.45 -10.62 8.85
N ILE A 97 -2.13 -9.38 9.22
CA ILE A 97 -2.36 -8.85 10.57
C ILE A 97 -3.87 -8.91 10.87
N LYS A 98 -4.70 -8.44 9.95
CA LYS A 98 -6.16 -8.47 10.11
C LYS A 98 -6.71 -9.88 10.30
N GLN A 99 -6.28 -10.84 9.49
CA GLN A 99 -6.69 -12.24 9.64
C GLN A 99 -6.24 -12.82 10.99
N SER A 100 -5.03 -12.48 11.45
CA SER A 100 -4.57 -12.87 12.78
C SER A 100 -5.41 -12.25 13.90
N ASN A 101 -5.83 -10.99 13.77
CA ASN A 101 -6.65 -10.32 14.77
C ASN A 101 -8.07 -10.91 14.83
N ILE A 102 -8.68 -11.18 13.68
CA ILE A 102 -9.99 -11.85 13.61
C ILE A 102 -9.92 -13.21 14.31
N LYS A 103 -8.92 -14.02 13.97
CA LYS A 103 -8.75 -15.35 14.59
C LYS A 103 -8.56 -15.27 16.11
N LYS A 104 -7.72 -14.35 16.60
CA LYS A 104 -7.49 -14.18 18.03
C LYS A 104 -8.71 -13.62 18.76
N ALA A 105 -9.47 -12.75 18.11
CA ALA A 105 -10.73 -12.26 18.64
C ALA A 105 -11.74 -13.40 18.80
N GLU A 106 -11.87 -14.26 17.78
CA GLU A 106 -12.72 -15.46 17.83
C GLU A 106 -12.29 -16.42 18.94
N GLU A 107 -10.99 -16.68 19.09
CA GLU A 107 -10.43 -17.52 20.18
C GLU A 107 -10.69 -16.93 21.58
N ALA A 108 -10.72 -15.60 21.69
CA ALA A 108 -11.03 -14.87 22.93
C ALA A 108 -12.54 -14.68 23.17
N GLY A 109 -13.40 -15.10 22.24
CA GLY A 109 -14.84 -14.87 22.31
C GLY A 109 -15.25 -13.39 22.18
N LEU A 110 -14.41 -12.57 21.52
CA LEU A 110 -14.59 -11.14 21.30
C LEU A 110 -14.87 -10.85 19.83
N SER A 111 -15.48 -9.69 19.55
CA SER A 111 -15.43 -9.14 18.19
C SER A 111 -14.04 -8.61 17.86
N GLU A 112 -13.67 -8.54 16.57
CA GLU A 112 -12.39 -7.99 16.12
C GLU A 112 -12.14 -6.58 16.69
N LYS A 113 -13.19 -5.75 16.72
CA LYS A 113 -13.12 -4.38 17.24
C LYS A 113 -12.80 -4.35 18.74
N GLU A 114 -13.48 -5.18 19.54
CA GLU A 114 -13.21 -5.28 20.98
C GLU A 114 -11.80 -5.79 21.26
N TYR A 115 -11.35 -6.78 20.48
CA TYR A 115 -9.99 -7.30 20.55
C TYR A 115 -8.94 -6.21 20.25
N CYS A 116 -9.14 -5.42 19.19
CA CYS A 116 -8.23 -4.31 18.84
C CYS A 116 -8.21 -3.21 19.91
N LEU A 117 -9.35 -2.89 20.54
CA LEU A 117 -9.41 -1.92 21.63
C LEU A 117 -8.61 -2.38 22.86
N GLN A 118 -8.68 -3.67 23.20
CA GLN A 118 -7.89 -4.24 24.29
C GLN A 118 -6.38 -4.20 23.98
N LEU A 119 -6.01 -4.52 22.74
CA LEU A 119 -4.64 -4.38 22.25
C LEU A 119 -4.13 -2.95 22.41
N ALA A 120 -4.89 -1.95 21.94
CA ALA A 120 -4.51 -0.54 22.06
C ALA A 120 -4.36 -0.09 23.53
N SER A 121 -5.18 -0.60 24.44
CA SER A 121 -5.08 -0.29 25.88
C SER A 121 -3.92 -0.97 26.62
N SER A 122 -3.28 -1.97 26.01
CA SER A 122 -2.14 -2.69 26.58
C SER A 122 -0.78 -2.24 26.04
N VAL A 123 -0.76 -1.31 25.08
CA VAL A 123 0.46 -0.67 24.60
C VAL A 123 0.92 0.40 25.61
N PRO A 124 2.19 0.39 26.07
CA PRO A 124 2.71 1.39 27.00
C PRO A 124 2.56 2.82 26.50
N THR A 125 2.21 3.75 27.40
CA THR A 125 1.86 5.16 27.12
C THR A 125 2.96 5.95 26.40
N ASP A 126 4.22 5.52 26.49
CA ASP A 126 5.37 6.20 25.89
C ASP A 126 5.41 6.14 24.34
N GLN A 127 4.60 5.28 23.71
CA GLN A 127 4.48 5.18 22.23
C GLN A 127 3.25 5.90 21.64
N GLN A 128 2.36 6.45 22.48
CA GLN A 128 1.14 7.13 22.00
C GLN A 128 1.39 8.58 21.58
N ILE A 129 2.47 9.21 22.05
CA ILE A 129 2.75 10.64 21.84
C ILE A 129 3.34 10.93 20.45
N GLU A 130 4.01 9.96 19.80
CA GLU A 130 4.61 10.17 18.45
C GLU A 130 3.58 10.13 17.30
N VAL A 131 2.34 9.68 17.55
CA VAL A 131 1.36 9.43 16.48
C VAL A 131 0.46 10.64 16.19
N GLU A 132 0.30 11.58 17.13
CA GLU A 132 -0.54 12.78 16.93
C GLU A 132 0.11 13.91 16.11
N GLU A 133 1.42 13.83 15.82
CA GLU A 133 2.15 14.92 15.12
C GLU A 133 2.34 14.75 13.59
N PHE A 134 1.71 13.76 12.94
CA PHE A 134 1.83 13.55 11.48
C PHE A 134 0.52 13.71 10.71
#